data_AF-A0A522WV75-F1
#
_entry.id   AF-A0A522WV75-F1
#
_cell.length_a   1.000
_cell.length_b   1.000
_cell.length_c   1.000
_cell.angle_alpha   90.00
_cell.angle_beta   90.00
_cell.angle_gamma   90.00
#
_symmetry.space_group_name_H-M   'P 1'
#
loop_
_entity.id
_entity.type
_entity.pdbx_description
1 polymer ?
#
loop_
_entity_poly.entity_id
_entity_poly.type
_entity_poly.pdbx_seq_one_letter_code
_entity_poly.pdbx_strand_id
1 'polypeptide(L)'
;MLLGIVLLITGCATHKQEQSPDILAEANITPSFAIPGVRERMLYLARQEWALFGRPEVNYDIEPPTLTYPTGVTQGYETLPPFFSRVFMYWYTATDLPIIGHEGEIRPWSGAFIVWLARSAGMPEHDLPSTVLHWDYIQHVMEADAKGSLVSHPVNTYAPKPGDIICAPRGDAFIQSIHSYNDLKRGAYHCDLVVAQRPGEIDVIGGNVHDAVSLAHIKLDGGGKVLPTKARPWRVIIEQRD
;
A
#
# COMPACT_ATOMS: atom_id res chain seq x y z
N MET A 1 0.12 35.49 55.22
CA MET A 1 0.09 35.41 53.74
C MET A 1 0.80 34.12 53.33
N LEU A 2 0.04 33.04 53.12
CA LEU A 2 0.56 31.80 52.54
C LEU A 2 0.18 31.77 51.06
N LEU A 3 1.19 31.67 50.19
CA LEU A 3 1.06 31.54 48.75
C LEU A 3 0.81 30.06 48.42
N GLY A 4 -0.40 29.71 47.98
CA GLY A 4 -0.75 28.36 47.52
C GLY A 4 -0.75 28.31 45.99
N ILE A 5 0.25 27.64 45.43
CA ILE A 5 0.44 27.44 43.98
C ILE A 5 -0.68 26.54 43.44
N VAL A 6 -1.42 27.02 42.43
CA VAL A 6 -2.39 26.23 41.67
C VAL A 6 -1.63 25.50 40.57
N LEU A 7 -1.53 24.16 40.65
CA LEU A 7 -1.12 23.32 39.53
C LEU A 7 -2.31 23.17 38.56
N LEU A 8 -2.22 23.80 37.38
CA LEU A 8 -3.07 23.50 36.24
C LEU A 8 -2.46 22.32 35.48
N ILE A 9 -3.06 21.14 35.60
CA ILE A 9 -2.72 19.99 34.77
C ILE A 9 -3.55 20.12 33.49
N THR A 10 -3.01 20.79 32.48
CA THR A 10 -3.55 20.71 31.12
C THR A 10 -3.08 19.41 30.50
N GLY A 11 -3.89 18.36 30.59
CA GLY A 11 -3.70 17.16 29.78
C GLY A 11 -3.96 17.49 28.32
N CYS A 12 -2.97 17.31 27.45
CA CYS A 12 -3.11 17.48 26.02
C CYS A 12 -4.17 16.50 25.50
N ALA A 13 -5.29 17.04 25.00
CA ALA A 13 -6.28 16.26 24.27
C ALA A 13 -5.62 15.66 23.02
N THR A 14 -5.62 14.34 22.91
CA THR A 14 -5.22 13.63 21.71
C THR A 14 -6.32 13.80 20.67
N HIS A 15 -6.29 14.88 19.89
CA HIS A 15 -7.12 14.97 18.69
C HIS A 15 -6.35 14.30 17.55
N LYS A 16 -6.45 12.97 17.44
CA LYS A 16 -6.03 12.28 16.22
C LYS A 16 -7.25 12.02 15.36
N GLN A 17 -7.60 13.03 14.59
CA GLN A 17 -8.38 12.87 13.37
C GLN A 17 -7.88 13.96 12.43
N GLU A 18 -6.69 13.76 11.86
CA GLU A 18 -6.31 14.52 10.67
C GLU A 18 -7.17 14.00 9.53
N GLN A 19 -8.37 14.56 9.46
CA GLN A 19 -9.21 14.50 8.29
C GLN A 19 -8.34 15.01 7.13
N SER A 20 -8.16 14.19 6.09
CA SER A 20 -7.45 14.62 4.89
C SER A 20 -7.98 16.00 4.48
N PRO A 21 -7.12 16.96 4.12
CA PRO A 21 -7.56 18.31 3.80
C PRO A 21 -8.67 18.22 2.75
N ASP A 22 -9.79 18.88 3.03
CA ASP A 22 -10.91 18.88 2.11
C ASP A 22 -10.43 19.55 0.81
N ILE A 23 -10.55 18.81 -0.30
CA ILE A 23 -10.17 19.31 -1.62
C ILE A 23 -11.17 20.39 -2.06
N LEU A 24 -12.35 20.42 -1.42
CA LEU A 24 -13.36 21.43 -1.61
C LEU A 24 -13.23 22.53 -0.56
N ALA A 25 -13.34 23.78 -1.01
CA ALA A 25 -13.60 24.87 -0.09
C ALA A 25 -14.95 24.62 0.61
N GLU A 26 -15.12 25.12 1.85
CA GLU A 26 -16.42 25.22 2.51
C GLU A 26 -17.34 26.18 1.74
N ALA A 27 -17.86 25.74 0.60
CA ALA A 27 -18.84 26.48 -0.18
C ALA A 27 -19.50 25.53 -1.20
N ASN A 28 -20.79 25.76 -1.46
CA ASN A 28 -21.60 25.15 -2.52
C ASN A 28 -21.12 25.51 -3.95
N ILE A 29 -19.82 25.65 -4.17
CA ILE A 29 -19.22 25.97 -5.46
C ILE A 29 -18.83 24.66 -6.13
N THR A 30 -19.53 24.34 -7.21
CA THR A 30 -19.15 23.21 -8.06
C THR A 30 -17.81 23.53 -8.76
N PRO A 31 -16.79 22.66 -8.64
CA PRO A 31 -15.53 22.85 -9.34
C PRO A 31 -15.73 22.91 -10.86
N SER A 32 -14.94 23.75 -11.54
CA SER A 32 -14.94 23.82 -13.02
C SER A 32 -14.15 22.68 -13.68
N PHE A 33 -13.68 21.72 -12.89
CA PHE A 33 -12.94 20.53 -13.32
C PHE A 33 -13.43 19.30 -12.56
N ALA A 34 -13.28 18.11 -13.15
CA ALA A 34 -13.61 16.87 -12.46
C ALA A 34 -12.61 16.63 -11.32
N ILE A 35 -13.11 16.39 -10.11
CA ILE A 35 -12.29 15.93 -8.99
C ILE A 35 -12.11 14.43 -9.15
N PRO A 36 -10.87 13.92 -9.34
CA PRO A 36 -10.65 12.50 -9.51
C PRO A 36 -11.08 11.71 -8.27
N GLY A 37 -11.62 10.50 -8.44
CA GLY A 37 -12.02 9.65 -7.31
C GLY A 37 -10.83 9.13 -6.50
N VAL A 38 -11.09 8.50 -5.33
CA VAL A 38 -10.03 7.89 -4.50
C VAL A 38 -9.18 6.91 -5.33
N ARG A 39 -9.84 6.04 -6.10
CA ARG A 39 -9.18 5.07 -7.00
C ARG A 39 -8.22 5.75 -7.97
N GLU A 40 -8.68 6.77 -8.69
CA GLU A 40 -7.88 7.50 -9.68
C GLU A 40 -6.68 8.20 -9.03
N ARG A 41 -6.87 8.79 -7.84
CA ARG A 41 -5.79 9.42 -7.09
C ARG A 41 -4.73 8.41 -6.64
N MET A 42 -5.12 7.25 -6.11
CA MET A 42 -4.17 6.17 -5.76
C MET A 42 -3.36 5.72 -6.97
N LEU A 43 -4.03 5.51 -8.11
CA LEU A 43 -3.43 5.12 -9.37
C LEU A 43 -2.40 6.16 -9.86
N TYR A 44 -2.71 7.45 -9.74
CA TYR A 44 -1.81 8.53 -10.12
C TYR A 44 -0.59 8.60 -9.21
N LEU A 45 -0.80 8.58 -7.88
CA LEU A 45 0.27 8.62 -6.89
C LEU A 45 1.25 7.44 -7.05
N ALA A 46 0.75 6.22 -7.23
CA ALA A 46 1.60 5.05 -7.39
C ALA A 46 2.51 5.17 -8.64
N ARG A 47 1.97 5.65 -9.76
CA ARG A 47 2.75 5.89 -10.98
C ARG A 47 3.77 7.01 -10.82
N GLN A 48 3.41 8.07 -10.08
CA GLN A 48 4.33 9.17 -9.80
C GLN A 48 5.52 8.70 -8.99
N GLU A 49 5.30 7.92 -7.93
CA GLU A 49 6.41 7.39 -7.11
C GLU A 49 7.25 6.38 -7.90
N TRP A 50 6.64 5.47 -8.65
CA TRP A 50 7.38 4.56 -9.54
C TRP A 50 8.25 5.33 -10.55
N ALA A 51 7.71 6.39 -11.17
CA ALA A 51 8.46 7.24 -12.07
C ALA A 51 9.60 7.98 -11.37
N LEU A 52 9.36 8.47 -10.15
CA LEU A 52 10.37 9.12 -9.32
C LEU A 52 11.55 8.18 -9.02
N PHE A 53 11.25 6.93 -8.66
CA PHE A 53 12.26 5.88 -8.39
C PHE A 53 13.02 5.40 -9.63
N GLY A 54 12.76 5.98 -10.81
CA GLY A 54 13.47 5.65 -12.05
C GLY A 54 12.81 4.55 -12.85
N ARG A 55 11.52 4.27 -12.61
CA ARG A 55 10.71 3.27 -13.28
C ARG A 55 11.28 1.85 -13.23
N PRO A 56 11.73 1.34 -12.08
CA PRO A 56 12.23 -0.03 -12.02
C PRO A 56 11.12 -1.05 -12.24
N GLU A 57 11.46 -2.13 -12.93
CA GLU A 57 10.60 -3.28 -13.16
C GLU A 57 11.23 -4.53 -12.55
N VAL A 58 10.44 -5.29 -11.78
CA VAL A 58 10.85 -6.58 -11.23
C VAL A 58 10.24 -7.72 -12.04
N ASN A 59 11.08 -8.70 -12.38
CA ASN A 59 10.63 -9.91 -13.05
C ASN A 59 10.54 -11.07 -12.05
N TYR A 60 9.31 -11.55 -11.78
CA TYR A 60 9.05 -12.70 -10.89
C TYR A 60 9.05 -14.06 -11.61
N ASP A 61 9.22 -14.11 -12.93
CA ASP A 61 9.34 -15.36 -13.70
C ASP A 61 10.76 -15.94 -13.65
N ILE A 62 11.73 -15.19 -13.13
CA ILE A 62 13.14 -15.60 -12.97
C ILE A 62 13.49 -15.77 -11.49
N GLU A 63 14.43 -16.67 -11.20
CA GLU A 63 14.90 -16.98 -9.85
C GLU A 63 16.42 -16.75 -9.76
N PRO A 64 16.90 -15.84 -8.88
CA PRO A 64 16.11 -14.92 -8.06
C PRO A 64 15.42 -13.82 -8.90
N PRO A 65 14.29 -13.25 -8.42
CA PRO A 65 13.68 -12.09 -9.04
C PRO A 65 14.71 -10.97 -9.21
N THR A 66 14.71 -10.32 -10.36
CA THR A 66 15.69 -9.27 -10.68
C THR A 66 14.99 -7.96 -10.96
N LEU A 67 15.54 -6.89 -10.39
CA LEU A 67 15.14 -5.51 -10.64
C LEU A 67 15.91 -4.97 -11.85
N THR A 68 15.18 -4.34 -12.78
CA THR A 68 15.77 -3.73 -13.99
C THR A 68 15.32 -2.28 -14.11
N TYR A 69 16.17 -1.44 -14.69
CA TYR A 69 15.88 -0.02 -14.93
C TYR A 69 16.02 0.31 -16.41
N PRO A 70 15.25 1.26 -16.95
CA PRO A 70 15.47 1.78 -18.29
C PRO A 70 16.87 2.39 -18.43
N THR A 71 17.44 2.28 -19.64
CA THR A 71 18.77 2.82 -19.93
C THR A 71 18.81 4.34 -19.78
N GLY A 72 19.86 4.85 -19.13
CA GLY A 72 20.07 6.29 -18.98
C GLY A 72 19.22 6.98 -17.91
N VAL A 73 18.50 6.21 -17.09
CA VAL A 73 17.69 6.73 -15.97
C VAL A 73 18.46 6.59 -14.66
N THR A 74 18.34 7.60 -13.79
CA THR A 74 18.87 7.54 -12.42
C THR A 74 18.11 6.47 -11.63
N GLN A 75 18.84 5.52 -11.08
CA GLN A 75 18.26 4.44 -10.28
C GLN A 75 17.93 4.94 -8.86
N GLY A 76 16.67 4.83 -8.47
CA GLY A 76 16.22 5.15 -7.12
C GLY A 76 16.29 3.96 -6.18
N TYR A 77 16.84 4.18 -4.99
CA TYR A 77 16.96 3.22 -3.90
C TYR A 77 16.72 3.91 -2.56
N GLU A 78 16.11 3.23 -1.60
CA GLU A 78 15.70 3.80 -0.31
C GLU A 78 16.85 4.40 0.51
N THR A 79 18.10 3.99 0.29
CA THR A 79 19.28 4.49 1.01
C THR A 79 19.84 5.79 0.45
N LEU A 80 19.39 6.22 -0.74
CA LEU A 80 19.80 7.46 -1.36
C LEU A 80 18.98 8.63 -0.79
N PRO A 81 19.59 9.79 -0.46
CA PRO A 81 18.92 10.88 0.26
C PRO A 81 17.55 11.31 -0.27
N PRO A 82 17.35 11.57 -1.59
CA PRO A 82 16.04 12.03 -2.07
C PRO A 82 14.95 10.96 -1.91
N PHE A 83 15.29 9.67 -2.01
CA PHE A 83 14.34 8.57 -1.90
C PHE A 83 14.07 8.20 -0.45
N PHE A 84 15.09 8.27 0.41
CA PHE A 84 14.91 8.09 1.84
C PHE A 84 13.94 9.13 2.42
N SER A 85 14.01 10.39 1.97
CA SER A 85 13.03 11.41 2.35
C SER A 85 11.60 11.05 1.91
N ARG A 86 11.42 10.40 0.75
CA ARG A 86 10.08 9.90 0.33
C ARG A 86 9.62 8.74 1.21
N VAL A 87 10.51 7.79 1.51
CA VAL A 87 10.22 6.66 2.40
C VAL A 87 9.82 7.15 3.80
N PHE A 88 10.49 8.17 4.33
CA PHE A 88 10.10 8.86 5.57
C PHE A 88 8.67 9.40 5.49
N MET A 89 8.32 10.10 4.41
CA MET A 89 6.97 10.61 4.21
C MET A 89 5.92 9.49 4.18
N TYR A 90 6.19 8.37 3.50
CA TYR A 90 5.26 7.24 3.49
C TYR A 90 5.07 6.66 4.90
N TRP A 91 6.18 6.45 5.60
CA TRP A 91 6.19 5.85 6.92
C TRP A 91 5.41 6.66 7.95
N TYR A 92 5.70 7.96 8.04
CA TYR A 92 5.06 8.84 9.01
C TYR A 92 3.63 9.23 8.65
N THR A 93 3.17 8.93 7.43
CA THR A 93 1.75 8.96 7.09
C THR A 93 1.00 7.76 7.67
N ALA A 94 1.68 6.61 7.83
CA ALA A 94 1.07 5.37 8.29
C ALA A 94 1.20 5.14 9.81
N THR A 95 2.24 5.69 10.45
CA THR A 95 2.52 5.45 11.87
C THR A 95 3.43 6.51 12.48
N ASP A 96 3.37 6.67 13.81
CA ASP A 96 4.31 7.51 14.57
C ASP A 96 5.52 6.72 15.09
N LEU A 97 5.59 5.41 14.82
CA LEU A 97 6.71 4.55 15.21
C LEU A 97 8.00 4.96 14.47
N PRO A 98 9.20 4.73 15.04
CA PRO A 98 10.44 4.98 14.32
C PRO A 98 10.61 4.01 13.14
N ILE A 99 11.01 4.55 11.98
CA ILE A 99 11.35 3.74 10.79
C ILE A 99 12.71 3.04 10.94
N ILE A 100 13.65 3.67 11.63
CA ILE A 100 14.97 3.09 11.88
C ILE A 100 14.85 2.14 13.07
N GLY A 101 15.25 0.90 12.84
CA GLY A 101 15.27 -0.12 13.87
C GLY A 101 16.46 0.04 14.81
N HIS A 102 16.58 -0.91 15.73
CA HIS A 102 17.56 -0.83 16.82
C HIS A 102 18.99 -1.12 16.36
N GLU A 103 19.15 -1.78 15.21
CA GLU A 103 20.44 -2.13 14.60
C GLU A 103 20.85 -1.13 13.50
N GLY A 104 20.06 -0.06 13.31
CA GLY A 104 20.28 0.94 12.26
C GLY A 104 19.67 0.55 10.91
N GLU A 105 18.93 -0.55 10.86
CA GLU A 105 18.23 -1.03 9.67
C GLU A 105 16.98 -0.19 9.34
N ILE A 106 16.68 -0.07 8.05
CA ILE A 106 15.40 0.51 7.60
C ILE A 106 14.34 -0.58 7.74
N ARG A 107 13.27 -0.31 8.49
CA ARG A 107 12.16 -1.25 8.61
C ARG A 107 11.42 -1.41 7.26
N PRO A 108 10.91 -2.60 6.93
CA PRO A 108 10.17 -2.82 5.71
C PRO A 108 8.97 -1.88 5.59
N TRP A 109 8.92 -1.08 4.53
CA TRP A 109 7.96 0.01 4.38
C TRP A 109 6.89 -0.25 3.31
N SER A 110 6.80 -1.47 2.77
CA SER A 110 5.77 -1.85 1.78
C SER A 110 4.34 -1.63 2.27
N GLY A 111 4.07 -1.89 3.56
CA GLY A 111 2.76 -1.62 4.17
C GLY A 111 2.47 -0.12 4.27
N ALA A 112 3.47 0.64 4.73
CA ALA A 112 3.39 2.10 4.82
C ALA A 112 3.17 2.77 3.46
N PHE A 113 3.75 2.23 2.38
CA PHE A 113 3.53 2.74 1.02
C PHE A 113 2.06 2.59 0.58
N ILE A 114 1.44 1.43 0.79
CA ILE A 114 0.02 1.22 0.44
C ILE A 114 -0.89 2.13 1.29
N VAL A 115 -0.60 2.27 2.58
CA VAL A 115 -1.33 3.19 3.46
C VAL A 115 -1.13 4.63 3.00
N TRP A 116 0.09 5.06 2.68
CA TRP A 116 0.36 6.40 2.15
C TRP A 116 -0.43 6.69 0.87
N LEU A 117 -0.52 5.72 -0.06
CA LEU A 117 -1.37 5.86 -1.24
C LEU A 117 -2.84 6.07 -0.85
N ALA A 118 -3.37 5.25 0.05
CA ALA A 118 -4.76 5.34 0.50
C ALA A 118 -5.06 6.68 1.22
N ARG A 119 -4.21 7.07 2.18
CA ARG A 119 -4.35 8.34 2.93
C ARG A 119 -4.22 9.55 2.03
N SER A 120 -3.21 9.57 1.16
CA SER A 120 -2.98 10.69 0.23
C SER A 120 -4.05 10.77 -0.86
N ALA A 121 -4.71 9.65 -1.17
CA ALA A 121 -5.87 9.62 -2.04
C ALA A 121 -7.20 9.92 -1.32
N GLY A 122 -7.20 10.15 0.00
CA GLY A 122 -8.41 10.46 0.78
C GLY A 122 -9.34 9.28 1.02
N MET A 123 -8.86 8.04 0.95
CA MET A 123 -9.61 6.87 1.45
C MET A 123 -9.89 7.08 2.94
N PRO A 124 -11.01 6.70 3.56
CA PRO A 124 -11.18 6.84 5.01
C PRO A 124 -10.38 5.81 5.86
N GLU A 125 -10.05 6.15 7.11
CA GLU A 125 -9.42 5.22 8.08
C GLU A 125 -10.29 3.99 8.38
N HIS A 126 -11.62 4.16 8.38
CA HIS A 126 -12.54 3.05 8.61
C HIS A 126 -12.62 2.07 7.44
N ASP A 127 -12.16 2.47 6.25
CA ASP A 127 -12.09 1.59 5.08
C ASP A 127 -10.76 0.85 5.04
N LEU A 128 -9.64 1.58 5.21
CA LEU A 128 -8.29 1.02 5.26
C LEU A 128 -7.49 1.68 6.40
N PRO A 129 -7.21 0.94 7.49
CA PRO A 129 -6.58 1.49 8.70
C PRO A 129 -5.11 1.85 8.48
N SER A 130 -4.66 2.92 9.12
CA SER A 130 -3.25 3.29 9.21
C SER A 130 -2.43 2.25 9.99
N THR A 131 -1.49 1.62 9.30
CA THR A 131 -0.62 0.56 9.81
C THR A 131 0.61 0.41 8.91
N VAL A 132 1.67 -0.18 9.47
CA VAL A 132 2.84 -0.62 8.68
C VAL A 132 2.77 -2.12 8.34
N LEU A 133 1.79 -2.85 8.88
CA LEU A 133 1.63 -4.28 8.66
C LEU A 133 0.52 -4.55 7.64
N HIS A 134 0.88 -5.20 6.54
CA HIS A 134 -0.08 -5.64 5.52
C HIS A 134 -1.25 -6.45 6.10
N TRP A 135 -0.99 -7.31 7.09
CA TRP A 135 -2.02 -8.14 7.70
C TRP A 135 -3.16 -7.33 8.31
N ASP A 136 -2.86 -6.19 8.94
CA ASP A 136 -3.86 -5.45 9.73
C ASP A 136 -5.01 -4.96 8.83
N TYR A 137 -4.71 -4.44 7.63
CA TYR A 137 -5.76 -4.06 6.69
C TYR A 137 -6.36 -5.24 5.92
N ILE A 138 -5.62 -6.34 5.71
CA ILE A 138 -6.19 -7.57 5.14
C ILE A 138 -7.28 -8.10 6.09
N GLN A 139 -6.95 -8.24 7.37
CA GLN A 139 -7.88 -8.70 8.40
C GLN A 139 -9.08 -7.76 8.51
N HIS A 140 -8.84 -6.44 8.55
CA HIS A 140 -9.91 -5.43 8.60
C HIS A 140 -10.92 -5.60 7.47
N VAL A 141 -10.44 -5.73 6.23
CA VAL A 141 -11.32 -5.91 5.05
C VAL A 141 -12.00 -7.29 5.02
N MET A 142 -11.37 -8.32 5.58
CA MET A 142 -12.00 -9.64 5.73
C MET A 142 -13.12 -9.67 6.76
N GLU A 143 -13.04 -8.82 7.79
CA GLU A 143 -14.03 -8.73 8.87
C GLU A 143 -15.12 -7.69 8.58
N ALA A 144 -14.93 -6.81 7.59
CA ALA A 144 -15.87 -5.77 7.19
C ALA A 144 -17.15 -6.31 6.53
N ASP A 145 -18.22 -5.51 6.56
CA ASP A 145 -19.45 -5.80 5.81
C ASP A 145 -19.14 -5.86 4.31
N ALA A 146 -19.66 -6.88 3.62
CA ALA A 146 -19.55 -7.05 2.19
C ALA A 146 -20.14 -5.87 1.37
N LYS A 147 -20.80 -4.89 1.99
CA LYS A 147 -21.25 -3.63 1.38
C LYS A 147 -20.25 -2.47 1.49
N GLY A 148 -19.09 -2.67 2.14
CA GLY A 148 -18.04 -1.67 2.25
C GLY A 148 -17.42 -1.28 0.90
N SER A 149 -16.68 -0.17 0.90
CA SER A 149 -15.91 0.30 -0.27
C SER A 149 -14.74 -0.63 -0.60
N LEU A 150 -14.27 -1.44 0.35
CA LEU A 150 -13.26 -2.47 0.13
C LEU A 150 -13.84 -3.86 0.42
N VAL A 151 -13.56 -4.82 -0.45
CA VAL A 151 -13.98 -6.23 -0.26
C VAL A 151 -12.85 -7.18 -0.61
N SER A 152 -12.64 -8.19 0.22
CA SER A 152 -11.63 -9.22 0.02
C SER A 152 -12.16 -10.40 -0.80
N HIS A 153 -11.34 -10.89 -1.72
CA HIS A 153 -11.64 -12.03 -2.60
C HIS A 153 -10.49 -13.04 -2.60
N PRO A 154 -10.77 -14.35 -2.62
CA PRO A 154 -9.77 -15.34 -2.98
C PRO A 154 -9.20 -15.06 -4.38
N VAL A 155 -7.88 -15.15 -4.52
CA VAL A 155 -7.17 -14.74 -5.74
C VAL A 155 -7.66 -15.44 -7.02
N ASN A 156 -8.18 -16.65 -6.89
CA ASN A 156 -8.65 -17.52 -7.97
C ASN A 156 -10.17 -17.41 -8.23
N THR A 157 -10.85 -16.42 -7.65
CA THR A 157 -12.29 -16.21 -7.84
C THR A 157 -12.61 -14.90 -8.57
N TYR A 158 -11.80 -13.87 -8.35
CA TYR A 158 -12.01 -12.51 -8.84
C TYR A 158 -10.96 -12.09 -9.88
N ALA A 159 -11.38 -11.32 -10.88
CA ALA A 159 -10.50 -10.76 -11.90
C ALA A 159 -10.12 -9.32 -11.49
N PRO A 160 -8.85 -9.05 -11.12
CA PRO A 160 -8.43 -7.77 -10.60
C PRO A 160 -8.53 -6.64 -11.62
N LYS A 161 -8.84 -5.44 -11.14
CA LYS A 161 -8.96 -4.19 -11.89
C LYS A 161 -7.99 -3.15 -11.34
N PRO A 162 -7.61 -2.12 -12.14
CA PRO A 162 -6.86 -0.99 -11.63
C PRO A 162 -7.53 -0.37 -10.40
N GLY A 163 -6.77 -0.20 -9.32
CA GLY A 163 -7.26 0.26 -8.02
C GLY A 163 -7.31 -0.82 -6.95
N ASP A 164 -7.39 -2.09 -7.35
CA ASP A 164 -7.40 -3.20 -6.42
C ASP A 164 -6.00 -3.41 -5.82
N ILE A 165 -5.95 -3.99 -4.62
CA ILE A 165 -4.69 -4.35 -3.94
C ILE A 165 -4.55 -5.87 -3.97
N ILE A 166 -3.43 -6.39 -4.43
CA ILE A 166 -3.14 -7.84 -4.41
C ILE A 166 -2.11 -8.15 -3.35
N CYS A 167 -2.28 -9.25 -2.61
CA CYS A 167 -1.39 -9.62 -1.51
C CYS A 167 -0.95 -11.09 -1.56
N ALA A 168 0.31 -11.31 -1.17
CA ALA A 168 0.92 -12.63 -1.03
C ALA A 168 1.63 -12.77 0.33
N PRO A 169 1.60 -13.95 0.97
CA PRO A 169 2.50 -14.25 2.07
C PRO A 169 3.95 -14.21 1.58
N ARG A 170 4.88 -13.81 2.45
CA ARG A 170 6.32 -13.76 2.17
C ARG A 170 7.13 -14.49 3.24
N GLY A 171 8.29 -14.98 2.83
CA GLY A 171 9.18 -15.78 3.68
C GLY A 171 8.79 -17.26 3.68
N ASP A 172 9.75 -18.13 3.39
CA ASP A 172 9.51 -19.55 3.09
C ASP A 172 8.69 -20.27 4.16
N ALA A 173 9.03 -20.09 5.43
CA ALA A 173 8.32 -20.72 6.54
C ALA A 173 6.85 -20.27 6.64
N PHE A 174 6.58 -18.98 6.38
CA PHE A 174 5.22 -18.46 6.46
C PHE A 174 4.39 -18.85 5.24
N ILE A 175 4.98 -18.80 4.04
CA ILE A 175 4.37 -19.26 2.79
C ILE A 175 3.89 -20.72 2.91
N GLN A 176 4.70 -21.60 3.52
CA GLN A 176 4.33 -23.00 3.75
C GLN A 176 3.12 -23.18 4.65
N SER A 177 2.71 -22.16 5.40
CA SER A 177 1.56 -22.22 6.30
C SER A 177 0.29 -21.59 5.73
N ILE A 178 0.34 -21.03 4.51
CA ILE A 178 -0.75 -20.32 3.85
C ILE A 178 -0.98 -20.93 2.45
N HIS A 179 -1.82 -21.96 2.38
CA HIS A 179 -2.09 -22.67 1.12
C HIS A 179 -3.25 -22.04 0.34
N SER A 180 -4.20 -21.44 1.04
CA SER A 180 -5.44 -20.89 0.50
C SER A 180 -5.85 -19.60 1.21
N TYR A 181 -6.92 -18.98 0.70
CA TYR A 181 -7.55 -17.83 1.34
C TYR A 181 -8.02 -18.11 2.77
N ASN A 182 -8.48 -19.33 3.06
CA ASN A 182 -8.98 -19.70 4.39
C ASN A 182 -7.85 -19.89 5.43
N ASP A 183 -6.60 -20.01 4.99
CA ASP A 183 -5.44 -20.15 5.87
C ASP A 183 -4.85 -18.80 6.28
N LEU A 184 -5.36 -17.70 5.72
CA LEU A 184 -4.90 -16.35 6.00
C LEU A 184 -4.99 -16.05 7.49
N LYS A 185 -3.86 -15.62 8.04
CA LYS A 185 -3.66 -15.28 9.45
C LYS A 185 -2.54 -14.27 9.60
N ARG A 186 -2.37 -13.73 10.81
CA ARG A 186 -1.31 -12.77 11.13
C ARG A 186 0.08 -13.31 10.75
N GLY A 187 0.83 -12.50 10.01
CA GLY A 187 2.20 -12.82 9.64
C GLY A 187 2.73 -11.91 8.52
N ALA A 188 3.77 -12.39 7.85
CA ALA A 188 4.49 -11.60 6.86
C ALA A 188 3.79 -11.67 5.49
N TYR A 189 3.24 -10.54 5.05
CA TYR A 189 2.70 -10.37 3.70
C TYR A 189 3.44 -9.25 2.97
N HIS A 190 3.22 -9.21 1.67
CA HIS A 190 3.52 -8.09 0.80
C HIS A 190 2.30 -7.83 -0.08
N CYS A 191 2.00 -6.57 -0.36
CA CYS A 191 0.89 -6.18 -1.21
C CYS A 191 1.28 -5.08 -2.18
N ASP A 192 0.71 -5.15 -3.38
CA ASP A 192 0.93 -4.21 -4.48
C ASP A 192 -0.40 -3.64 -4.96
N LEU A 193 -0.41 -2.41 -5.46
CA LEU A 193 -1.56 -1.79 -6.10
C LEU A 193 -1.62 -2.20 -7.58
N VAL A 194 -2.75 -2.73 -8.04
CA VAL A 194 -3.02 -2.97 -9.46
C VAL A 194 -3.16 -1.62 -10.15
N VAL A 195 -2.29 -1.34 -11.11
CA VAL A 195 -2.29 -0.06 -11.83
C VAL A 195 -2.82 -0.17 -13.24
N ALA A 196 -2.64 -1.30 -13.92
CA ALA A 196 -3.18 -1.49 -15.27
C ALA A 196 -3.62 -2.94 -15.49
N GLN A 197 -4.50 -3.13 -16.47
CA GLN A 197 -4.89 -4.45 -16.96
C GLN A 197 -4.63 -4.49 -18.47
N ARG A 198 -3.95 -5.54 -18.92
CA ARG A 198 -3.60 -5.80 -20.32
C ARG A 198 -4.09 -7.21 -20.69
N PRO A 199 -4.17 -7.58 -21.98
CA PRO A 199 -4.57 -8.93 -22.35
C PRO A 199 -3.67 -9.99 -21.70
N GLY A 200 -4.23 -10.79 -20.80
CA GLY A 200 -3.52 -11.90 -20.13
C GLY A 200 -2.62 -11.50 -18.97
N GLU A 201 -2.60 -10.24 -18.54
CA GLU A 201 -1.74 -9.76 -17.45
C GLU A 201 -2.27 -8.49 -16.79
N ILE A 202 -1.79 -8.21 -15.58
CA ILE A 202 -1.94 -6.93 -14.90
C ILE A 202 -0.58 -6.35 -14.56
N ASP A 203 -0.53 -5.03 -14.45
CA ASP A 203 0.61 -4.32 -13.90
C ASP A 203 0.31 -3.95 -12.46
N VAL A 204 1.26 -4.22 -11.57
CA VAL A 204 1.15 -3.86 -10.16
C VAL A 204 2.35 -3.04 -9.70
N ILE A 205 2.12 -2.07 -8.82
CA ILE A 205 3.18 -1.24 -8.22
C ILE A 205 3.21 -1.46 -6.71
N GLY A 206 4.38 -1.83 -6.21
CA GLY A 206 4.65 -2.06 -4.80
C GLY A 206 5.79 -1.19 -4.29
N GLY A 207 5.71 -0.80 -3.02
CA GLY A 207 6.81 -0.17 -2.29
C GLY A 207 7.72 -1.20 -1.64
N ASN A 208 9.00 -0.86 -1.42
CA ASN A 208 10.02 -1.74 -0.84
C ASN A 208 10.16 -3.08 -1.58
N VAL A 209 10.03 -3.04 -2.91
CA VAL A 209 10.31 -4.17 -3.79
C VAL A 209 11.73 -3.98 -4.32
N HIS A 210 12.68 -4.74 -3.75
CA HIS A 210 14.11 -4.50 -3.95
C HIS A 210 14.50 -3.06 -3.59
N ASP A 211 14.08 -2.60 -2.41
CA ASP A 211 14.47 -1.30 -1.84
C ASP A 211 14.01 -0.08 -2.66
N ALA A 212 13.01 -0.28 -3.53
CA ALA A 212 12.47 0.74 -4.44
C ALA A 212 10.93 0.66 -4.53
N VAL A 213 10.33 1.66 -5.19
CA VAL A 213 8.96 1.57 -5.71
C VAL A 213 9.02 1.00 -7.12
N SER A 214 8.53 -0.22 -7.29
CA SER A 214 8.79 -1.04 -8.48
C SER A 214 7.50 -1.57 -9.09
N LEU A 215 7.51 -1.74 -10.41
CA LEU A 215 6.41 -2.33 -11.15
C LEU A 215 6.68 -3.82 -11.41
N ALA A 216 5.65 -4.65 -11.34
CA ALA A 216 5.71 -6.05 -11.76
C ALA A 216 4.57 -6.37 -12.74
N HIS A 217 4.85 -7.25 -13.70
CA HIS A 217 3.86 -7.81 -14.60
C HIS A 217 3.39 -9.16 -14.04
N ILE A 218 2.09 -9.30 -13.78
CA ILE A 218 1.50 -10.50 -13.18
C ILE A 218 0.59 -11.16 -14.19
N LYS A 219 0.89 -12.42 -14.53
CA LYS A 219 0.11 -13.20 -15.50
C LYS A 219 -1.27 -13.53 -14.96
N LEU A 220 -2.24 -13.55 -15.87
CA LEU A 220 -3.61 -14.00 -15.64
C LEU A 220 -3.89 -15.30 -16.38
N ASP A 221 -4.86 -16.07 -15.89
CA ASP A 221 -5.44 -17.21 -16.60
C ASP A 221 -6.42 -16.76 -17.70
N GLY A 222 -6.97 -17.72 -18.44
CA GLY A 222 -7.97 -17.45 -19.49
C GLY A 222 -9.28 -16.84 -18.98
N GLY A 223 -9.55 -16.91 -17.68
CA GLY A 223 -10.67 -16.26 -17.01
C GLY A 223 -10.34 -14.90 -16.39
N GLY A 224 -9.13 -14.38 -16.62
CA GLY A 224 -8.67 -13.09 -16.10
C GLY A 224 -8.25 -13.11 -14.63
N LYS A 225 -8.04 -14.29 -14.03
CA LYS A 225 -7.67 -14.43 -12.62
C LYS A 225 -6.15 -14.55 -12.47
N VAL A 226 -5.60 -14.07 -11.37
CA VAL A 226 -4.15 -14.07 -11.14
C VAL A 226 -3.60 -15.49 -11.10
N LEU A 227 -2.48 -15.71 -11.78
CA LEU A 227 -1.67 -16.92 -11.69
C LEU A 227 -0.58 -16.73 -10.62
N PRO A 228 -0.67 -17.40 -9.45
CA PRO A 228 0.37 -17.33 -8.43
C PRO A 228 1.68 -17.97 -8.91
N THR A 229 2.81 -17.37 -8.53
CA THR A 229 4.15 -17.92 -8.79
C THR A 229 4.78 -18.42 -7.49
N LYS A 230 5.94 -19.09 -7.59
CA LYS A 230 6.71 -19.49 -6.40
C LYS A 230 7.19 -18.27 -5.62
N ALA A 231 7.70 -17.24 -6.31
CA ALA A 231 8.20 -16.01 -5.70
C ALA A 231 7.08 -15.10 -5.15
N ARG A 232 5.90 -15.17 -5.76
CA ARG A 232 4.70 -14.44 -5.36
C ARG A 232 3.48 -15.38 -5.35
N PRO A 233 3.29 -16.13 -4.26
CA PRO A 233 2.15 -17.02 -4.12
C PRO A 233 0.91 -16.19 -3.74
N TRP A 234 0.41 -15.35 -4.64
CA TRP A 234 -0.77 -14.50 -4.43
C TRP A 234 -1.93 -15.29 -3.78
N ARG A 235 -2.63 -14.69 -2.81
CA ARG A 235 -3.71 -15.36 -2.03
C ARG A 235 -5.00 -14.57 -1.93
N VAL A 236 -4.91 -13.25 -1.84
CA VAL A 236 -6.06 -12.37 -1.65
C VAL A 236 -5.94 -11.14 -2.54
N ILE A 237 -7.09 -10.71 -3.05
CA ILE A 237 -7.31 -9.45 -3.73
C ILE A 237 -8.26 -8.63 -2.86
N ILE A 238 -7.92 -7.39 -2.58
CA ILE A 238 -8.81 -6.40 -1.99
C ILE A 238 -9.35 -5.56 -3.15
N GLU A 239 -10.61 -5.82 -3.51
CA GLU A 239 -11.36 -5.03 -4.48
C GLU A 239 -11.67 -3.66 -3.88
N GLN A 240 -11.29 -2.59 -4.57
CA GLN A 240 -11.82 -1.27 -4.29
C GLN A 240 -13.10 -1.09 -5.10
N ARG A 241 -14.24 -0.95 -4.44
CA ARG A 241 -15.53 -0.59 -5.03
C ARG A 241 -15.68 0.92 -5.09
N ASP A 242 -16.37 1.39 -6.12
CA ASP A 242 -16.66 2.81 -6.31
C ASP A 242 -17.66 3.32 -5.27
#